data_AF-A0A9D7F9Q7-F1
#
_entry.id   AF-A0A9D7F9Q7-F1
#
_cell.length_a   1.000
_cell.length_b   1.000
_cell.length_c   1.000
_cell.angle_alpha   90.00
_cell.angle_beta   90.00
_cell.angle_gamma   90.00
#
_symmetry.space_group_name_H-M   'P 1'
#
loop_
_entity.id
_entity.type
_entity.pdbx_description
1 polymer ?
#
loop_
_entity_poly.entity_id
_entity_poly.type
_entity_poly.pdbx_seq_one_letter_code
_entity_poly.pdbx_strand_id
1 'polypeptide(L)'
;MEHNISRAQMDEILRRYVEATSNGIFTTADVMLATAEYLGRIIVGMSDTPIAGMQAAQVASDYLVNTVKAGMTAKGFNMGGH
;
A
#
# COMPACT_ATOMS: atom_id res chain seq x y z
N MET A 1 22.64 -0.50 -7.98
CA MET A 1 22.21 0.82 -7.47
C MET A 1 21.15 0.56 -6.42
N GLU A 2 21.49 0.69 -5.15
CA GLU A 2 20.50 0.63 -4.07
C GLU A 2 19.57 1.83 -4.21
N HIS A 3 18.28 1.58 -4.46
CA HIS A 3 17.23 2.58 -4.38
C HIS A 3 16.97 2.91 -2.91
N ASN A 4 17.89 3.66 -2.29
CA ASN A 4 17.64 4.26 -0.98
C ASN A 4 16.67 5.43 -1.19
N ILE A 5 15.37 5.13 -1.19
CA ILE A 5 14.34 6.16 -1.04
C ILE A 5 14.64 6.86 0.28
N SER A 6 14.93 8.16 0.22
CA SER A 6 15.22 8.94 1.40
C SER A 6 14.00 8.87 2.32
N ARG A 7 14.21 8.56 3.61
CA ARG A 7 13.14 8.53 4.61
C ARG A 7 12.31 9.81 4.60
N ALA A 8 12.94 10.96 4.36
CA ALA A 8 12.28 12.25 4.21
C ALA A 8 11.35 12.33 2.99
N GLN A 9 11.68 11.66 1.88
CA GLN A 9 10.79 11.58 0.71
C GLN A 9 9.57 10.73 1.01
N MET A 10 9.74 9.64 1.76
CA MET A 10 8.63 8.79 2.17
C MET A 10 7.69 9.50 3.15
N ASP A 11 8.26 10.23 4.12
CA ASP A 11 7.50 11.03 5.08
C ASP A 11 6.68 12.14 4.39
N GLU A 12 7.23 12.79 3.36
CA GLU A 12 6.50 13.81 2.59
C GLU A 12 5.36 13.22 1.74
N ILE A 13 5.57 12.04 1.14
CA ILE A 13 4.50 11.32 0.42
C ILE A 13 3.38 10.96 1.39
N LEU A 14 3.73 10.41 2.55
CA LEU A 14 2.77 10.05 3.60
C LEU A 14 2.03 11.28 4.12
N ARG A 15 2.71 12.41 4.33
CA ARG A 15 2.07 13.66 4.77
C ARG A 15 1.03 14.14 3.77
N ARG A 16 1.35 14.18 2.48
CA ARG A 16 0.40 14.57 1.41
C ARG A 16 -0.79 13.64 1.33
N TYR A 17 -0.54 12.34 1.51
CA TYR A 17 -1.59 11.33 1.51
C TYR A 17 -2.52 11.49 2.72
N VAL A 18 -1.96 11.71 3.91
CA VAL A 18 -2.72 12.00 5.13
C VAL A 18 -3.52 13.29 4.94
N GLU A 19 -2.92 14.39 4.47
CA GLU A 19 -3.64 15.65 4.21
C GLU A 19 -4.80 15.50 3.22
N ALA A 20 -4.62 14.71 2.17
CA ALA A 20 -5.68 14.40 1.22
C ALA A 20 -6.80 13.55 1.83
N THR A 21 -6.49 12.71 2.82
CA THR A 21 -7.44 11.75 3.42
C THR A 21 -8.05 12.22 4.75
N SER A 22 -7.42 13.18 5.45
CA SER A 22 -7.74 13.59 6.82
C SER A 22 -8.91 14.56 6.96
N ASN A 23 -9.55 14.99 5.85
CA ASN A 23 -10.73 15.85 5.90
C ASN A 23 -12.02 15.12 6.33
N GLY A 24 -11.93 13.86 6.76
CA GLY A 24 -13.08 13.05 7.19
C GLY A 24 -14.01 12.64 6.05
N ILE A 25 -13.61 12.88 4.80
CA ILE A 25 -14.42 12.63 3.59
C ILE A 25 -14.32 11.17 3.15
N PHE A 26 -13.21 10.50 3.44
CA PHE A 26 -12.90 9.16 2.92
C PHE A 26 -12.95 8.11 4.01
N THR A 27 -13.68 7.03 3.73
CA THR A 27 -13.66 5.83 4.56
C THR A 27 -12.36 5.06 4.33
N THR A 28 -12.02 4.15 5.24
CA THR A 28 -10.89 3.21 5.03
C THR A 28 -11.04 2.44 3.71
N ALA A 29 -12.27 2.13 3.28
CA ALA A 29 -12.52 1.44 2.02
C ALA A 29 -12.13 2.31 0.81
N ASP A 30 -12.46 3.61 0.84
CA ASP A 30 -12.10 4.55 -0.23
C ASP A 30 -10.59 4.70 -0.36
N VAL A 31 -9.89 4.77 0.77
CA VAL A 31 -8.42 4.85 0.85
C VAL A 31 -7.77 3.58 0.29
N MET A 32 -8.33 2.40 0.61
CA MET A 32 -7.83 1.11 0.09
C MET A 32 -8.04 0.99 -1.42
N LEU A 33 -9.20 1.41 -1.92
CA LEU A 33 -9.52 1.40 -3.35
C LEU A 33 -8.57 2.33 -4.13
N ALA A 34 -8.36 3.56 -3.63
CA ALA A 34 -7.43 4.50 -4.24
C ALA A 34 -5.98 3.97 -4.26
N THR A 35 -5.56 3.29 -3.19
CA THR A 35 -4.24 2.66 -3.11
C THR A 35 -4.09 1.54 -4.15
N ALA A 36 -5.10 0.69 -4.31
CA ALA A 36 -5.10 -0.39 -5.29
C ALA A 36 -5.08 0.15 -6.73
N GLU A 37 -5.84 1.21 -7.02
CA GLU A 37 -5.84 1.84 -8.34
C GLU A 37 -4.48 2.47 -8.66
N TYR A 38 -3.88 3.18 -7.70
CA TYR A 38 -2.54 3.76 -7.87
C TYR A 38 -1.47 2.70 -8.13
N LEU A 39 -1.51 1.60 -7.38
CA LEU A 39 -0.60 0.46 -7.57
C LEU A 39 -0.77 -0.17 -8.96
N GLY A 40 -2.01 -0.34 -9.42
CA GLY A 40 -2.31 -0.85 -10.76
C GLY A 40 -1.73 0.03 -11.87
N ARG A 41 -1.84 1.36 -11.73
CA ARG A 41 -1.25 2.32 -12.68
C ARG A 41 0.28 2.22 -12.71
N ILE A 42 0.92 2.06 -11.56
CA ILE A 42 2.37 1.84 -11.47
C ILE A 42 2.75 0.54 -12.20
N ILE A 43 2.08 -0.57 -11.89
CA ILE A 43 2.39 -1.87 -12.49
C ILE A 43 2.27 -1.83 -14.01
N VAL A 44 1.18 -1.24 -14.52
CA VAL A 44 0.99 -1.07 -15.97
C VAL A 44 2.07 -0.19 -16.58
N GLY A 45 2.46 0.90 -15.92
CA GLY A 45 3.52 1.79 -16.39
C GLY A 45 4.92 1.19 -16.37
N MET A 46 5.16 0.16 -15.56
CA MET A 46 6.46 -0.50 -15.40
C MET A 46 6.59 -1.81 -16.19
N SER A 47 5.49 -2.35 -16.70
CA SER A 47 5.46 -3.69 -17.28
C SER A 47 5.53 -3.63 -18.80
N ASP A 48 6.61 -4.14 -19.38
CA ASP A 48 6.83 -4.18 -20.83
C ASP A 48 5.84 -5.09 -21.56
N THR A 49 5.22 -6.04 -20.84
CA THR A 49 4.24 -6.98 -21.38
C THR A 49 3.05 -7.16 -20.44
N PRO A 50 1.85 -7.50 -20.96
CA PRO A 50 0.68 -7.79 -20.13
C PRO A 50 0.92 -8.93 -19.12
N ILE A 51 1.71 -9.93 -19.50
CA ILE A 51 2.01 -11.09 -18.63
C ILE A 51 2.86 -10.65 -17.42
N ALA A 52 3.89 -9.84 -17.66
CA ALA A 52 4.70 -9.27 -16.58
C ALA A 52 3.85 -8.40 -15.64
N GLY A 53 2.92 -7.62 -16.19
CA GLY A 53 1.97 -6.83 -15.41
C GLY A 53 1.07 -7.67 -14.52
N MET A 54 0.51 -8.77 -15.04
CA MET A 54 -0.31 -9.68 -14.24
C MET A 54 0.49 -10.35 -13.12
N GLN A 55 1.73 -10.78 -13.38
CA GLN A 55 2.59 -11.38 -12.36
C GLN A 55 2.97 -10.37 -11.27
N ALA A 56 3.32 -9.15 -11.66
CA ALA A 56 3.63 -8.08 -10.71
C ALA A 56 2.40 -7.69 -9.86
N ALA A 57 1.21 -7.63 -10.45
CA ALA A 57 -0.03 -7.39 -9.73
C ALA A 57 -0.34 -8.47 -8.70
N GLN A 58 -0.12 -9.74 -9.06
CA GLN A 58 -0.30 -10.87 -8.14
C GLN A 58 0.63 -10.76 -6.92
N VAL A 59 1.94 -10.54 -7.16
CA VAL A 59 2.93 -10.40 -6.07
C VAL A 59 2.63 -9.19 -5.19
N ALA A 60 2.26 -8.06 -5.80
CA ALA A 60 1.95 -6.85 -5.05
C ALA A 60 0.69 -7.01 -4.20
N SER A 61 -0.33 -7.72 -4.69
CA SER A 61 -1.52 -8.10 -3.93
C SER A 61 -1.16 -8.98 -2.73
N ASP A 62 -0.32 -10.00 -2.92
CA ASP A 62 0.11 -10.89 -1.85
C ASP A 62 0.88 -10.14 -0.75
N TYR A 63 1.76 -9.22 -1.13
CA TYR A 63 2.47 -8.35 -0.19
C TYR A 63 1.54 -7.40 0.56
N LEU A 64 0.56 -6.81 -0.12
CA LEU A 64 -0.41 -5.93 0.52
C LEU A 64 -1.23 -6.68 1.57
N VAL A 65 -1.76 -7.86 1.23
CA VAL A 65 -2.53 -8.71 2.16
C VAL A 65 -1.67 -9.13 3.36
N ASN A 66 -0.44 -9.59 3.13
CA ASN A 66 0.45 -10.03 4.20
C ASN A 66 0.89 -8.86 5.11
N THR A 67 1.12 -7.68 4.54
CA THR A 67 1.47 -6.47 5.30
C THR A 67 0.31 -6.00 6.15
N VAL A 68 -0.91 -5.98 5.60
CA VAL A 68 -2.13 -5.64 6.37
C VAL A 68 -2.33 -6.64 7.51
N LYS A 69 -2.22 -7.95 7.23
CA LYS A 69 -2.29 -9.00 8.26
C LYS A 69 -1.26 -8.77 9.36
N ALA A 70 0.01 -8.56 9.01
CA ALA A 70 1.09 -8.29 9.97
C ALA A 70 0.83 -7.03 10.80
N GLY A 71 0.30 -5.97 10.18
CA GLY A 71 -0.10 -4.75 10.87
C GLY A 71 -1.29 -4.97 11.82
N MET A 72 -2.24 -5.82 11.46
CA MET A 72 -3.35 -6.21 12.35
C MET A 72 -2.88 -7.09 13.52
N THR A 73 -1.95 -8.02 13.31
CA THR A 73 -1.35 -8.79 14.40
C THR A 73 -0.52 -7.89 15.33
N ALA A 74 0.25 -6.94 14.79
CA ALA A 74 1.05 -6.00 15.57
C ALA A 74 0.22 -4.98 16.37
N LYS A 75 -0.99 -4.62 15.90
CA LYS A 75 -1.93 -3.74 16.61
C LYS A 75 -2.73 -4.42 17.73
N GLY A 76 -2.47 -5.69 18.04
CA GLY A 76 -3.02 -6.34 19.23
C GLY A 76 -4.17 -7.32 18.98
N PHE A 77 -3.92 -8.37 18.18
CA PHE A 77 -4.50 -9.69 18.50
C PHE A 77 -3.77 -10.38 19.68
N ASN A 78 -3.06 -9.59 20.51
CA ASN A 78 -2.89 -9.85 21.93
C ASN A 78 -4.17 -9.45 22.70
N MET A 79 -5.32 -9.93 22.22
CA MET A 79 -6.61 -9.87 22.91
C MET A 79 -6.90 -11.30 23.38
N GLY A 80 -6.49 -11.61 24.60
CA GLY A 80 -6.87 -12.86 25.27
C GLY A 80 -5.76 -13.91 25.31
N GLY A 81 -4.67 -13.61 26.01
CA GLY A 81 -4.12 -14.64 26.88
C GLY A 81 -5.13 -14.86 28.01
N HIS A 82 -6.00 -15.86 27.84
CA HIS A 82 -6.65 -16.70 28.85
C HIS A 82 -7.49 -17.77 28.13
#